data_AF-A0A2W5SSX2-F1
#
_entry.id   AF-A0A2W5SSX2-F1
#
_cell.length_a   1.000
_cell.length_b   1.000
_cell.length_c   1.000
_cell.angle_alpha   90.00
_cell.angle_beta   90.00
_cell.angle_gamma   90.00
#
_symmetry.space_group_name_H-M   'P 1'
#
loop_
_entity.id
_entity.type
_entity.pdbx_description
1 polymer ?
#
loop_
_entity_poly.entity_id
_entity_poly.type
_entity_poly.pdbx_seq_one_letter_code
_entity_poly.pdbx_strand_id
1 'polypeptide(L)'
;MTALLALLLAAAPDAGVPVVVARDGGVALAPADTKKATSGGSEVEKLKKDVAELRSKVSDLESKHAEEVGKLNKRLEKMQSWMDAEDERRETEVRDAERRRANAAEVQNTLNVALTQLSTGNVNNLEKWLRSAEGIATPDAAKWIAVARQAISQNDLVSARQALVLAISSTQ
;
A
#
# COMPACT_ATOMS: atom_id res chain seq x y z
N MET A 1 3.34 -2.07 -25.29
CA MET A 1 3.88 -3.00 -26.31
C MET A 1 5.33 -2.61 -26.53
N THR A 2 6.26 -3.24 -25.79
CA THR A 2 7.06 -4.43 -26.16
C THR A 2 8.39 -4.08 -26.82
N ALA A 3 9.42 -4.83 -26.39
CA ALA A 3 10.73 -5.03 -27.00
C ALA A 3 11.85 -4.04 -26.66
N LEU A 4 12.60 -4.35 -25.60
CA LEU A 4 14.04 -4.09 -25.53
C LEU A 4 14.68 -5.12 -24.58
N LEU A 5 14.60 -6.39 -24.97
CA LEU A 5 15.22 -7.51 -24.28
C LEU A 5 15.71 -8.50 -25.35
N ALA A 6 16.70 -8.07 -26.13
CA ALA A 6 17.46 -8.93 -27.04
C ALA A 6 18.66 -8.17 -27.63
N LEU A 7 19.72 -7.94 -26.85
CA LEU A 7 21.09 -7.86 -27.38
C LEU A 7 22.13 -7.77 -26.26
N LEU A 8 22.57 -8.92 -25.73
CA LEU A 8 23.96 -9.05 -25.27
C LEU A 8 24.33 -10.53 -25.18
N LEU A 9 24.26 -11.20 -26.33
CA LEU A 9 24.91 -12.48 -26.58
C LEU A 9 26.22 -12.19 -27.32
N ALA A 10 27.29 -12.84 -26.89
CA ALA A 10 28.62 -12.95 -27.51
C ALA A 10 29.67 -11.88 -27.17
N ALA A 11 30.39 -12.13 -26.07
CA ALA A 11 31.85 -11.98 -26.01
C ALA A 11 32.42 -12.98 -24.97
N ALA A 12 32.83 -14.15 -25.47
CA ALA A 12 33.68 -15.13 -24.75
C ALA A 12 35.14 -14.57 -24.65
N PRO A 13 36.17 -15.24 -24.09
CA PRO A 13 36.23 -16.59 -23.49
C PRO A 13 37.10 -16.69 -22.20
N ASP A 14 37.19 -17.92 -21.67
CA ASP A 14 38.36 -18.48 -20.96
C ASP A 14 38.69 -18.05 -19.51
N ALA A 15 38.15 -18.83 -18.56
CA ALA A 15 38.85 -19.22 -17.34
C ALA A 15 38.35 -20.60 -16.92
N GLY A 16 38.88 -21.63 -17.56
CA GLY A 16 38.67 -23.00 -17.14
C GLY A 16 39.25 -23.25 -15.75
N VAL A 17 38.43 -23.81 -14.85
CA VAL A 17 38.90 -24.83 -13.91
C VAL A 17 37.85 -25.95 -13.89
N PRO A 18 38.22 -27.18 -14.23
CA PRO A 18 37.31 -28.27 -14.52
C PRO A 18 36.66 -28.86 -13.26
N VAL A 19 35.39 -29.23 -13.42
CA VAL A 19 34.68 -30.20 -12.58
C VAL A 19 35.46 -31.51 -12.59
N VAL A 20 36.19 -31.79 -11.51
CA VAL A 20 36.78 -33.11 -11.29
C VAL A 20 35.66 -34.06 -10.86
N VAL A 21 35.15 -34.78 -11.84
CA VAL A 21 34.54 -36.10 -11.64
C VAL A 21 35.68 -37.03 -11.20
N ALA A 22 35.74 -37.37 -9.91
CA ALA A 22 36.66 -38.37 -9.41
C ALA A 22 36.18 -39.76 -9.88
N ARG A 23 36.80 -40.23 -10.96
CA ARG A 23 36.70 -41.57 -11.54
C ARG A 23 37.92 -42.39 -11.10
N ASP A 24 37.67 -43.67 -10.80
CA ASP A 24 38.60 -44.80 -10.67
C ASP A 24 39.75 -44.63 -9.66
N GLY A 25 39.85 -45.46 -8.63
CA GLY A 25 40.03 -46.90 -8.79
C GLY A 25 41.53 -47.19 -8.86
N GLY A 26 42.21 -47.11 -7.71
CA GLY A 26 43.65 -47.31 -7.63
C GLY A 26 44.18 -47.17 -6.21
N VAL A 27 43.71 -48.03 -5.29
CA VAL A 27 44.40 -48.25 -4.01
C VAL A 27 45.16 -49.56 -4.14
N ALA A 28 46.47 -49.44 -3.96
CA ALA A 28 47.43 -50.52 -3.97
C ALA A 28 47.00 -51.71 -3.10
N LEU A 29 47.19 -52.92 -3.63
CA LEU A 29 47.24 -54.16 -2.87
C LEU A 29 48.36 -54.07 -1.83
N ALA A 30 48.02 -53.74 -0.60
CA ALA A 30 48.82 -54.04 0.58
C ALA A 30 48.29 -55.34 1.21
N PRO A 31 49.18 -56.21 1.72
CA PRO A 31 48.88 -57.61 2.00
C PRO A 31 47.80 -57.77 3.08
N ALA A 32 46.96 -58.78 2.86
CA ALA A 32 45.95 -59.23 3.79
C ALA A 32 46.59 -59.74 5.09
N ASP A 33 46.68 -58.86 6.09
CA ASP A 33 46.81 -59.28 7.48
C ASP A 33 45.43 -59.67 8.00
N THR A 34 45.22 -60.99 8.04
CA THR A 34 44.09 -61.64 8.67
C THR A 34 44.13 -61.42 10.19
N LYS A 35 43.57 -60.29 10.64
CA LYS A 35 43.18 -60.10 12.05
C LYS A 35 41.68 -59.84 12.18
N LYS A 36 40.98 -60.95 12.41
CA LYS A 36 39.85 -61.10 13.33
C LYS A 36 38.65 -60.20 13.07
N ALA A 37 37.69 -60.78 12.33
CA ALA A 37 36.29 -60.41 12.36
C ALA A 37 35.77 -60.34 13.81
N THR A 38 35.64 -59.12 14.37
CA THR A 38 34.82 -58.85 15.57
C THR A 38 34.37 -57.38 15.73
N SER A 39 34.67 -56.44 14.82
CA SER A 39 34.29 -55.02 14.99
C SER A 39 33.02 -54.58 14.23
N GLY A 40 32.57 -55.33 13.21
CA GLY A 40 31.43 -54.93 12.36
C GLY A 40 30.11 -54.76 13.10
N GLY A 41 29.87 -55.51 14.18
CA GLY A 41 28.68 -55.37 15.02
C GLY A 41 28.63 -54.02 15.76
N SER A 42 29.76 -53.58 16.33
CA SER A 42 29.85 -52.30 17.05
C SER A 42 29.72 -51.10 16.10
N GLU A 43 30.22 -51.22 14.87
CA GLU A 43 30.17 -50.14 13.88
C GLU A 43 28.77 -50.01 13.27
N VAL A 44 28.09 -51.14 13.04
CA VAL A 44 26.68 -51.17 12.64
C VAL A 44 25.74 -50.64 13.73
N GLU A 45 26.02 -50.92 15.01
CA GLU A 45 25.25 -50.33 16.11
C GLU A 45 25.45 -48.81 16.23
N LYS A 46 26.68 -48.33 16.05
CA LYS A 46 26.96 -46.88 15.99
C LYS A 46 26.23 -46.22 14.81
N LEU A 47 26.32 -46.81 13.62
CA LEU A 47 25.60 -46.31 12.44
C LEU A 47 24.08 -46.30 12.63
N LYS A 48 23.50 -47.33 13.27
CA LYS A 48 22.07 -47.32 13.61
C LYS A 48 21.70 -46.18 14.56
N LYS A 49 22.57 -45.90 15.53
CA LYS A 49 22.37 -44.82 16.49
C LYS A 49 22.46 -43.46 15.81
N ASP A 50 23.45 -43.27 14.94
CA ASP A 50 23.65 -42.04 14.17
C ASP A 50 22.49 -41.80 13.19
N VAL A 51 21.99 -42.85 12.53
CA VAL A 51 20.81 -42.77 11.66
C VAL A 51 19.55 -42.40 12.46
N ALA A 52 19.37 -42.95 13.65
CA ALA A 52 18.25 -42.57 14.52
C ALA A 52 18.36 -41.11 14.98
N GLU A 53 19.55 -40.65 15.35
CA GLU A 53 19.80 -39.27 15.76
C GLU A 53 19.61 -38.28 14.60
N LEU A 54 20.09 -38.61 13.40
CA LEU A 54 19.87 -37.81 12.19
C LEU A 54 18.39 -37.74 11.82
N ARG A 55 17.64 -38.84 11.91
CA ARG A 55 16.19 -38.84 11.69
C ARG A 55 15.45 -37.94 12.69
N SER A 56 15.85 -37.97 13.96
CA SER A 56 15.29 -37.06 14.97
C SER A 56 15.58 -35.60 14.64
N LYS A 57 16.83 -35.28 14.29
CA LYS A 57 17.23 -33.91 13.92
C LYS A 57 16.52 -33.41 12.68
N VAL A 58 16.32 -34.26 11.67
CA VAL A 58 15.54 -33.92 10.46
C VAL A 58 14.09 -33.62 10.84
N SER A 59 13.46 -34.47 11.65
CA SER A 59 12.08 -34.24 12.09
C SER A 59 11.94 -32.95 12.90
N ASP A 60 12.89 -32.65 13.79
CA ASP A 60 12.91 -31.40 14.57
C ASP A 60 13.10 -30.16 13.67
N LEU A 61 13.95 -30.26 12.65
CA LEU A 61 14.18 -29.17 11.68
C LEU A 61 12.95 -28.95 10.79
N GLU A 62 12.31 -30.01 10.32
CA GLU A 62 11.08 -29.94 9.54
C GLU A 62 9.95 -29.29 10.36
N SER A 63 9.82 -29.66 11.64
CA SER A 63 8.84 -29.06 12.53
C SER A 63 9.10 -27.56 12.76
N LYS A 64 10.35 -27.17 13.06
CA LYS A 64 10.72 -25.76 13.21
C LYS A 64 10.50 -24.97 11.93
N HIS A 65 10.85 -25.54 10.78
CA HIS A 65 10.64 -24.91 9.49
C HIS A 65 9.14 -24.71 9.20
N ALA A 66 8.30 -25.72 9.48
CA ALA A 66 6.85 -25.59 9.36
C ALA A 66 6.27 -24.50 10.28
N GLU A 67 6.77 -24.38 11.51
CA GLU A 67 6.38 -23.30 12.43
C GLU A 67 6.78 -21.92 11.91
N GLU A 68 7.99 -21.76 11.38
CA GLU A 68 8.49 -20.50 10.82
C GLU A 68 7.69 -20.09 9.58
N VAL A 69 7.44 -21.04 8.67
CA VAL A 69 6.57 -20.81 7.50
C VAL A 69 5.16 -20.43 7.93
N GLY A 70 4.60 -21.09 8.96
CA GLY A 70 3.30 -20.72 9.52
C GLY A 70 3.27 -19.31 10.11
N LYS A 71 4.34 -18.88 10.79
CA LYS A 71 4.47 -17.51 11.30
C LYS A 71 4.61 -16.48 10.16
N LEU A 72 5.36 -16.82 9.12
CA LEU A 72 5.52 -15.97 7.94
C LEU A 72 4.21 -15.81 7.16
N ASN A 73 3.46 -16.89 6.94
CA ASN A 73 2.14 -16.84 6.30
C ASN A 73 1.18 -15.95 7.09
N LYS A 74 1.10 -16.09 8.41
CA LYS A 74 0.27 -15.21 9.25
C LYS A 74 0.67 -13.74 9.14
N ARG A 75 1.98 -13.44 9.02
CA ARG A 75 2.46 -12.07 8.82
C ARG A 75 2.09 -11.54 7.44
N LEU A 76 2.18 -12.37 6.40
CA LEU A 76 1.77 -12.01 5.03
C LEU A 76 0.27 -11.72 4.96
N GLU A 77 -0.56 -12.60 5.52
CA GLU A 77 -2.02 -12.39 5.62
C GLU A 77 -2.35 -11.08 6.34
N LYS A 78 -1.64 -10.80 7.45
CA LYS A 78 -1.82 -9.54 8.18
C LYS A 78 -1.38 -8.33 7.37
N MET A 79 -0.25 -8.39 6.67
CA MET A 79 0.19 -7.30 5.78
C MET A 79 -0.80 -7.06 4.64
N GLN A 80 -1.34 -8.13 4.05
CA GLN A 80 -2.30 -8.03 2.97
C GLN A 80 -3.59 -7.36 3.44
N SER A 81 -4.15 -7.78 4.59
CA SER A 81 -5.33 -7.10 5.16
C SER A 81 -5.08 -5.63 5.52
N TRP A 82 -3.86 -5.26 5.91
CA TRP A 82 -3.49 -3.87 6.15
C TRP A 82 -3.41 -3.06 4.85
N MET A 83 -2.87 -3.65 3.78
CA MET A 83 -2.86 -3.03 2.46
C MET A 83 -4.28 -2.82 1.93
N ASP A 84 -5.13 -3.84 2.02
CA ASP A 84 -6.52 -3.75 1.56
C ASP A 84 -7.29 -2.65 2.31
N ALA A 85 -7.12 -2.56 3.64
CA ALA A 85 -7.75 -1.52 4.45
C ALA A 85 -7.20 -0.11 4.15
N GLU A 86 -5.91 0.01 3.86
CA GLU A 86 -5.29 1.29 3.51
C GLU A 86 -5.73 1.74 2.10
N ASP A 87 -5.86 0.82 1.15
CA ASP A 87 -6.37 1.12 -0.19
C ASP A 87 -7.85 1.58 -0.12
N GLU A 88 -8.69 0.89 0.66
CA GLU A 88 -10.08 1.32 0.90
C GLU A 88 -10.15 2.71 1.54
N ARG A 89 -9.28 2.97 2.54
CA ARG A 89 -9.18 4.28 3.17
C ARG A 89 -8.75 5.37 2.19
N ARG A 90 -7.77 5.10 1.33
CA ARG A 90 -7.32 6.06 0.32
C ARG A 90 -8.42 6.34 -0.71
N GLU A 91 -9.12 5.31 -1.17
CA GLU A 91 -10.22 5.51 -2.10
C GLU A 91 -11.34 6.37 -1.49
N THR A 92 -11.68 6.14 -0.22
CA THR A 92 -12.68 6.96 0.48
C THR A 92 -12.21 8.39 0.69
N GLU A 93 -10.96 8.61 1.09
CA GLU A 93 -10.36 9.94 1.22
C GLU A 93 -10.33 10.69 -0.13
N VAL A 94 -10.03 10.01 -1.24
CA VAL A 94 -10.06 10.60 -2.59
C VAL A 94 -11.48 10.99 -3.00
N ARG A 95 -12.47 10.10 -2.83
CA ARG A 95 -13.88 10.41 -3.14
C ARG A 95 -14.40 11.57 -2.30
N ASP A 96 -14.05 11.62 -1.02
CA ASP A 96 -14.41 12.73 -0.14
C ASP A 96 -13.74 14.05 -0.56
N ALA A 97 -12.45 14.01 -0.95
CA ALA A 97 -11.75 15.17 -1.44
C ALA A 97 -12.35 15.70 -2.76
N GLU A 98 -12.69 14.81 -3.70
CA GLU A 98 -13.39 15.16 -4.94
C GLU A 98 -14.76 15.77 -4.66
N ARG A 99 -15.53 15.18 -3.74
CA ARG A 99 -16.83 15.72 -3.32
C ARG A 99 -16.69 17.10 -2.69
N ARG A 100 -15.71 17.31 -1.82
CA ARG A 100 -15.43 18.63 -1.22
C ARG A 100 -15.07 19.66 -2.29
N ARG A 101 -14.24 19.30 -3.27
CA ARG A 101 -13.89 20.18 -4.40
C ARG A 101 -15.10 20.52 -5.26
N ALA A 102 -15.95 19.54 -5.58
CA ALA A 102 -17.18 19.76 -6.32
C ALA A 102 -18.13 20.71 -5.58
N ASN A 103 -18.33 20.47 -4.27
CA ASN A 103 -19.14 21.36 -3.42
C ASN A 103 -18.55 22.78 -3.36
N ALA A 104 -17.24 22.93 -3.19
CA ALA A 104 -16.58 24.23 -3.16
C ALA A 104 -16.76 24.99 -4.49
N ALA A 105 -16.63 24.29 -5.63
CA ALA A 105 -16.86 24.88 -6.96
C ALA A 105 -18.32 25.32 -7.15
N GLU A 106 -19.29 24.52 -6.70
CA GLU A 106 -20.72 24.85 -6.76
C GLU A 106 -21.04 26.07 -5.88
N VAL A 107 -20.52 26.11 -4.65
CA VAL A 107 -20.67 27.28 -3.75
C VAL A 107 -20.04 28.51 -4.39
N GLN A 108 -18.82 28.42 -4.91
CA GLN A 108 -18.17 29.55 -5.55
C GLN A 108 -18.96 30.08 -6.75
N ASN A 109 -19.49 29.20 -7.60
CA ASN A 109 -20.32 29.58 -8.73
C ASN A 109 -21.62 30.26 -8.28
N THR A 110 -22.32 29.68 -7.30
CA THR A 110 -23.57 30.25 -6.76
C THR A 110 -23.33 31.62 -6.10
N LEU A 111 -22.22 31.79 -5.38
CA LEU A 111 -21.83 33.07 -4.78
C LEU A 111 -21.47 34.13 -5.84
N ASN A 112 -20.79 33.76 -6.92
CA ASN A 112 -20.49 34.67 -8.03
C ASN A 112 -21.76 35.14 -8.76
N VAL A 113 -22.70 34.22 -9.00
CA VAL A 113 -24.01 34.55 -9.56
C VAL A 113 -24.80 35.44 -8.61
N ALA A 114 -24.78 35.15 -7.30
CA ALA A 114 -25.42 35.96 -6.28
C ALA A 114 -24.85 37.38 -6.20
N LEU A 115 -23.53 37.55 -6.27
CA LEU A 115 -22.87 38.85 -6.34
C LEU A 115 -23.27 39.64 -7.59
N THR A 116 -23.39 38.96 -8.74
CA THR A 116 -23.81 39.59 -9.99
C THR A 116 -25.25 40.07 -9.90
N GLN A 117 -26.17 39.27 -9.34
CA GLN A 117 -27.56 39.68 -9.14
C GLN A 117 -27.70 40.80 -8.10
N LEU A 118 -26.90 40.76 -7.02
CA LEU A 118 -26.83 41.88 -6.07
C LEU A 118 -26.31 43.16 -6.73
N SER A 119 -25.39 43.06 -7.70
CA SER A 119 -24.88 44.20 -8.47
C SER A 119 -25.95 44.87 -9.33
N THR A 120 -26.86 44.08 -9.90
CA THR A 120 -27.99 44.55 -10.72
C THR A 120 -29.20 44.96 -9.88
N GLY A 121 -29.12 44.82 -8.55
CA GLY A 121 -30.22 45.11 -7.63
C GLY A 121 -31.33 44.04 -7.62
N ASN A 122 -31.10 42.91 -8.28
CA ASN A 122 -32.05 41.82 -8.32
C ASN A 122 -31.83 40.87 -7.12
N VAL A 123 -32.71 40.95 -6.12
CA VAL A 123 -32.67 40.08 -4.93
C VAL A 123 -33.57 38.84 -5.08
N ASN A 124 -34.25 38.68 -6.22
CA ASN A 124 -35.12 37.54 -6.45
C ASN A 124 -34.30 36.25 -6.52
N ASN A 125 -34.74 35.21 -5.82
CA ASN A 125 -34.09 33.89 -5.70
C ASN A 125 -32.73 33.87 -4.96
N LEU A 126 -32.18 35.03 -4.61
CA LEU A 126 -30.89 35.16 -3.93
C LEU A 126 -30.89 34.38 -2.60
N GLU A 127 -31.97 34.48 -1.83
CA GLU A 127 -32.08 33.77 -0.56
C GLU A 127 -32.11 32.24 -0.74
N LYS A 128 -32.80 31.75 -1.79
CA LYS A 128 -32.88 30.32 -2.09
C LYS A 128 -31.50 29.78 -2.51
N TRP A 129 -30.77 30.51 -3.33
CA TRP A 129 -29.41 30.13 -3.74
C TRP A 129 -28.43 30.16 -2.56
N LEU A 130 -28.50 31.19 -1.71
CA LEU A 130 -27.63 31.30 -0.54
C LEU A 130 -27.92 30.21 0.50
N ARG A 131 -29.19 29.84 0.74
CA ARG A 131 -29.52 28.69 1.59
C ARG A 131 -28.99 27.37 1.03
N SER A 132 -29.10 27.19 -0.29
CA SER A 132 -28.56 26.00 -0.96
C SER A 132 -27.05 25.93 -0.81
N ALA A 133 -26.35 27.05 -1.05
CA ALA A 133 -24.91 27.17 -0.91
C ALA A 133 -24.46 26.95 0.55
N GLU A 134 -25.19 27.49 1.54
CA GLU A 134 -24.91 27.31 2.97
C GLU A 134 -24.92 25.83 3.39
N GLY A 135 -25.82 25.02 2.82
CA GLY A 135 -25.93 23.59 3.14
C GLY A 135 -24.78 22.71 2.64
N ILE A 136 -24.00 23.18 1.67
CA ILE A 136 -22.88 22.44 1.06
C ILE A 136 -21.52 23.15 1.26
N ALA A 137 -21.53 24.37 1.79
CA ALA A 137 -20.34 25.18 2.04
C ALA A 137 -19.50 24.66 3.19
N THR A 138 -18.22 25.08 3.21
CA THR A 138 -17.35 24.89 4.37
C THR A 138 -17.91 25.68 5.57
N PRO A 139 -17.63 25.26 6.81
CA PRO A 139 -18.16 25.92 8.00
C PRO A 139 -17.86 27.42 8.08
N ASP A 140 -16.72 27.85 7.55
CA ASP A 140 -16.34 29.27 7.53
C ASP A 140 -17.06 30.05 6.43
N ALA A 141 -17.20 29.48 5.23
CA ALA A 141 -18.01 30.08 4.18
C ALA A 141 -19.49 30.16 4.56
N ALA A 142 -20.02 29.14 5.25
CA ALA A 142 -21.40 29.13 5.73
C ALA A 142 -21.70 30.30 6.70
N LYS A 143 -20.76 30.64 7.61
CA LYS A 143 -20.91 31.81 8.50
C LYS A 143 -21.06 33.09 7.71
N TRP A 144 -20.21 33.31 6.70
CA TRP A 144 -20.25 34.51 5.88
C TRP A 144 -21.50 34.56 4.97
N ILE A 145 -21.96 33.41 4.48
CA ILE A 145 -23.23 33.30 3.75
C ILE A 145 -24.42 33.67 4.65
N ALA A 146 -24.43 33.21 5.90
CA ALA A 146 -25.47 33.57 6.87
C ALA A 146 -25.48 35.09 7.16
N VAL A 147 -24.31 35.70 7.32
CA VAL A 147 -24.18 37.17 7.48
C VAL A 147 -24.67 37.90 6.23
N ALA A 148 -24.32 37.43 5.03
CA ALA A 148 -24.82 38.01 3.79
C ALA A 148 -26.35 37.95 3.70
N ARG A 149 -26.96 36.81 4.06
CA ARG A 149 -28.42 36.63 4.12
C ARG A 149 -29.08 37.59 5.11
N GLN A 150 -28.48 37.80 6.27
CA GLN A 150 -28.98 38.76 7.26
C GLN A 150 -28.87 40.21 6.76
N ALA A 151 -27.79 40.57 6.07
CA ALA A 151 -27.65 41.90 5.48
C ALA A 151 -28.70 42.14 4.37
N ILE A 152 -29.01 41.12 3.56
CA ILE A 152 -30.07 41.17 2.54
C ILE A 152 -31.44 41.42 3.17
N SER A 153 -31.76 40.77 4.30
CA SER A 153 -33.05 40.98 4.99
C SER A 153 -33.17 42.38 5.62
N GLN A 154 -32.04 43.00 5.95
CA GLN A 154 -31.96 44.39 6.41
C GLN A 154 -31.90 45.41 5.27
N ASN A 155 -31.97 44.96 4.02
CA ASN A 155 -31.83 45.77 2.81
C ASN A 155 -30.46 46.48 2.71
N ASP A 156 -29.43 45.97 3.41
CA ASP A 156 -28.06 46.46 3.34
C ASP A 156 -27.27 45.65 2.28
N LEU A 157 -27.38 46.12 1.03
CA LEU A 157 -26.73 45.48 -0.11
C LEU A 157 -25.20 45.63 -0.09
N VAL A 158 -24.66 46.62 0.61
CA VAL A 158 -23.21 46.86 0.69
C VAL A 158 -22.58 45.83 1.61
N SER A 159 -23.13 45.68 2.82
CA SER A 159 -22.67 44.67 3.78
C SER A 159 -22.88 43.25 3.24
N ALA A 160 -23.98 43.00 2.52
CA ALA A 160 -24.23 41.71 1.87
C ALA A 160 -23.14 41.34 0.86
N ARG A 161 -22.71 42.29 0.02
CA ARG A 161 -21.65 42.04 -0.98
C ARG A 161 -20.30 41.78 -0.32
N GLN A 162 -19.95 42.54 0.71
CA GLN A 162 -18.70 42.33 1.46
C GLN A 162 -18.67 40.94 2.10
N ALA A 163 -19.78 40.53 2.73
CA ALA A 163 -19.89 39.20 3.32
C ALA A 163 -19.78 38.08 2.28
N LEU A 164 -20.34 38.24 1.08
CA LEU A 164 -20.19 37.25 0.01
C LEU A 164 -18.77 37.18 -0.57
N VAL A 165 -18.05 38.30 -0.66
CA VAL A 165 -16.64 38.30 -1.05
C VAL A 165 -15.78 37.54 -0.02
N LEU A 166 -16.06 37.75 1.27
CA LEU A 166 -15.42 36.98 2.34
C LEU A 166 -15.77 35.49 2.26
N ALA A 167 -17.04 35.16 1.98
CA ALA A 167 -17.46 33.78 1.77
C ALA A 167 -16.68 33.09 0.64
N ILE A 168 -16.48 33.78 -0.50
CA ILE A 168 -15.69 33.26 -1.64
C ILE A 168 -14.22 33.06 -1.25
N SER A 169 -13.65 33.98 -0.46
CA SER A 169 -12.26 33.82 0.01
C SER A 169 -12.11 32.63 0.96
N SER A 170 -13.16 32.28 1.71
CA SER A 170 -13.17 31.14 2.64
C SER A 170 -13.59 29.79 2.02
N THR A 171 -13.97 29.78 0.74
CA THR A 171 -14.21 28.54 -0.03
C THR A 171 -12.97 27.98 -0.72
N GLN A 172 -11.85 28.71 -0.72
CA GLN A 172 -10.56 28.30 -1.29
C GLN A 172 -9.78 27.39 -0.35
#